data_AF-A0AAI8C6T1-F1
#
_entry.id   AF-A0AAI8C6T1-F1
#
_cell.length_a   1.000
_cell.length_b   1.000
_cell.length_c   1.000
_cell.angle_alpha   90.00
_cell.angle_beta   90.00
_cell.angle_gamma   90.00
#
_symmetry.space_group_name_H-M   'P 1'
#
loop_
_entity.id
_entity.type
_entity.pdbx_description
1 polymer ?
#
loop_
_entity_poly.entity_id
_entity_poly.type
_entity_poly.pdbx_seq_one_letter_code
_entity_poly.pdbx_strand_id
1 'polypeptide(L)'
;MSRTLVYRTATLQGVKTPGIIQNGGYHFTHFDVYEDGRIADWNFEDFEHFIKDVQKGWVVTNIPDGEEISCFNLGSWKIDKGHWYYTPETYLEFIKSLVLELNPNWTNIYTYQERKVNGITVGESGTGTLYKIDTVNVDHFFPTKIKGENRSLFYVSEGKYYLVQLLLFKDKTILIHGCGEEKVLDFERLRALIDEGIVCSTIPNGAKVIIENLGEFTIVEEFYSNEIEEIFVELEDDYRQLNGEKSLLQLCREALEAYQENPTDELKEALKIAYERIPEHMQMYLGDMDSKDGEYIDIIYGPEYWDQWNTDEVK
;
A
#
# COMPACT_ATOMS: atom_id res chain seq x y z
N MET A 1 -43.54 -1.51 20.36
CA MET A 1 -42.80 -1.15 21.59
C MET A 1 -41.57 -0.37 21.17
N SER A 2 -41.38 0.85 21.65
CA SER A 2 -40.11 1.57 21.47
C SER A 2 -39.03 0.85 22.27
N ARG A 3 -37.87 0.60 21.65
CA ARG A 3 -36.70 0.00 22.30
C ARG A 3 -35.61 1.06 22.39
N THR A 4 -34.92 1.13 23.52
CA THR A 4 -33.66 1.88 23.61
C THR A 4 -32.59 1.10 22.86
N LEU A 5 -31.97 1.75 21.88
CA LEU A 5 -30.88 1.19 21.10
C LEU A 5 -29.55 1.57 21.76
N VAL A 6 -28.62 0.62 21.82
CA VAL A 6 -27.24 0.82 22.29
C VAL A 6 -26.28 0.20 21.29
N TYR A 7 -25.05 0.70 21.22
CA TYR A 7 -23.99 0.16 20.39
C TYR A 7 -22.64 0.22 21.13
N ARG A 8 -21.66 -0.55 20.69
CA ARG A 8 -20.27 -0.50 21.16
C ARG A 8 -19.31 -0.61 19.98
N THR A 9 -18.12 -0.04 20.13
CA THR A 9 -16.98 -0.25 19.22
C THR A 9 -15.94 -1.10 19.93
N ALA A 10 -15.25 -1.97 19.20
CA ALA A 10 -14.13 -2.77 19.69
C ALA A 10 -12.93 -2.61 18.76
N THR A 11 -11.72 -2.67 19.32
CA THR A 11 -10.45 -2.68 18.58
C THR A 11 -9.88 -4.08 18.63
N LEU A 12 -9.53 -4.62 17.45
CA LEU A 12 -8.81 -5.87 17.32
C LEU A 12 -7.33 -5.58 17.09
N GLN A 13 -6.44 -6.32 17.74
CA GLN A 13 -5.02 -6.29 17.39
C GLN A 13 -4.77 -7.14 16.15
N GLY A 14 -3.77 -6.76 15.36
CA GLY A 14 -3.34 -7.50 14.19
C GLY A 14 -1.88 -7.25 13.86
N VAL A 15 -1.35 -8.09 12.98
CA VAL A 15 0.02 -8.02 12.45
C VAL A 15 0.00 -8.01 10.93
N LYS A 16 0.98 -7.35 10.31
CA LYS A 16 1.17 -7.37 8.86
C LYS A 16 2.11 -8.49 8.46
N THR A 17 1.80 -9.16 7.35
CA THR A 17 2.67 -10.19 6.75
C THR A 17 2.63 -10.09 5.22
N PRO A 18 3.73 -10.39 4.50
CA PRO A 18 3.72 -10.39 3.04
C PRO A 18 2.85 -11.51 2.46
N GLY A 19 2.26 -11.24 1.30
CA GLY A 19 1.43 -12.18 0.56
C GLY A 19 1.36 -11.85 -0.92
N ILE A 20 0.82 -12.80 -1.71
CA ILE A 20 0.67 -12.66 -3.15
C ILE A 20 -0.78 -12.97 -3.51
N ILE A 21 -1.43 -12.03 -4.19
CA ILE A 21 -2.76 -12.20 -4.79
C ILE A 21 -2.60 -12.50 -6.27
N GLN A 22 -3.20 -13.59 -6.74
CA GLN A 22 -3.30 -13.89 -8.16
C GLN A 22 -4.65 -13.40 -8.70
N ASN A 23 -4.64 -12.27 -9.39
CA ASN A 23 -5.82 -11.68 -10.02
C ASN A 23 -5.42 -11.02 -11.35
N GLY A 24 -5.58 -11.75 -12.47
CA GLY A 24 -5.11 -11.32 -13.79
C GLY A 24 -3.58 -11.29 -13.95
N GLY A 25 -2.83 -11.23 -12.85
CA GLY A 25 -1.38 -11.31 -12.70
C GLY A 25 -1.04 -11.56 -11.22
N TYR A 26 0.24 -11.51 -10.86
CA TYR A 26 0.68 -11.73 -9.47
C TYR A 26 0.98 -10.40 -8.78
N HIS A 27 0.21 -10.10 -7.73
CA HIS A 27 0.30 -8.84 -7.00
C HIS A 27 0.87 -9.08 -5.62
N PHE A 28 2.04 -8.50 -5.34
CA PHE A 28 2.59 -8.44 -4.01
C PHE A 28 1.81 -7.42 -3.16
N THR A 29 1.44 -7.83 -1.96
CA THR A 29 0.81 -6.95 -0.97
C THR A 29 1.11 -7.44 0.44
N HIS A 30 0.68 -6.67 1.44
CA HIS A 30 0.71 -7.07 2.83
C HIS A 30 -0.70 -7.41 3.31
N PHE A 31 -0.83 -8.56 3.96
CA PHE A 31 -2.07 -8.99 4.60
C PHE A 31 -2.08 -8.52 6.05
N ASP A 32 -3.25 -8.06 6.53
CA ASP A 32 -3.47 -7.83 7.96
C ASP A 32 -4.08 -9.09 8.58
N VAL A 33 -3.41 -9.70 9.54
CA VAL A 33 -3.89 -10.88 10.27
C VAL A 33 -4.29 -10.48 11.68
N TYR A 34 -5.54 -10.70 12.06
CA TYR A 34 -6.12 -10.22 13.32
C TYR A 34 -6.21 -11.32 14.40
N GLU A 35 -6.28 -10.90 15.66
CA GLU A 35 -6.36 -11.78 16.84
C GLU A 35 -7.62 -12.67 16.86
N ASP A 36 -8.68 -12.28 16.14
CA ASP A 36 -9.91 -13.07 15.98
C ASP A 36 -9.86 -13.99 14.76
N GLY A 37 -8.70 -14.14 14.10
CA GLY A 37 -8.50 -15.01 12.95
C GLY A 37 -9.02 -14.43 11.63
N ARG A 38 -9.46 -13.17 11.59
CA ARG A 38 -9.77 -12.49 10.34
C ARG A 38 -8.51 -12.08 9.60
N ILE A 39 -8.63 -11.98 8.28
CA ILE A 39 -7.53 -11.62 7.39
C ILE A 39 -8.03 -10.54 6.42
N ALA A 40 -7.24 -9.48 6.24
CA ALA A 40 -7.47 -8.49 5.20
C ALA A 40 -6.42 -8.64 4.09
N ASP A 41 -6.84 -9.17 2.95
CA ASP A 41 -6.03 -9.57 1.79
C ASP A 41 -6.72 -9.16 0.47
N TRP A 42 -7.01 -7.86 0.37
CA TRP A 42 -7.96 -7.23 -0.58
C TRP A 42 -9.44 -7.50 -0.26
N ASN A 43 -9.75 -8.67 0.29
CA ASN A 43 -11.02 -8.95 0.96
C ASN A 43 -10.87 -8.79 2.48
N PHE A 44 -11.97 -8.92 3.23
CA PHE A 44 -11.91 -8.93 4.70
C PHE A 44 -12.66 -10.14 5.26
N GLU A 45 -11.93 -11.25 5.34
CA GLU A 45 -12.50 -12.58 5.46
C GLU A 45 -12.22 -13.24 6.81
N ASP A 46 -12.89 -14.35 7.06
CA ASP A 46 -12.55 -15.26 8.16
C ASP A 46 -11.50 -16.29 7.72
N PHE A 47 -10.94 -17.01 8.68
CA PHE A 47 -9.88 -17.98 8.42
C PHE A 47 -10.33 -19.15 7.51
N GLU A 48 -11.60 -19.56 7.55
CA GLU A 48 -12.10 -20.64 6.69
C GLU A 48 -12.24 -20.22 5.23
N HIS A 49 -12.58 -18.96 4.97
CA HIS A 49 -12.62 -18.41 3.62
C HIS A 49 -11.21 -18.19 3.08
N PHE A 50 -10.29 -17.68 3.91
CA PHE A 50 -8.87 -17.58 3.54
C PHE A 50 -8.27 -18.92 3.12
N ILE A 51 -8.59 -20.02 3.83
CA ILE A 51 -8.17 -21.38 3.41
C ILE A 51 -8.67 -21.70 1.99
N LYS A 52 -9.91 -21.35 1.66
CA LYS A 52 -10.47 -21.58 0.33
C LYS A 52 -9.80 -20.72 -0.72
N ASP A 53 -9.42 -19.50 -0.38
CA ASP A 53 -8.74 -18.58 -1.29
C ASP A 53 -7.34 -19.05 -1.62
N VAL A 54 -6.62 -19.61 -0.64
CA VAL A 54 -5.35 -20.32 -0.88
C VAL A 54 -5.57 -21.56 -1.76
N GLN A 55 -6.60 -22.38 -1.48
CA GLN A 55 -6.88 -23.60 -2.25
C GLN A 55 -7.31 -23.34 -3.70
N LYS A 56 -7.99 -22.23 -3.95
CA LYS A 56 -8.45 -21.83 -5.29
C LYS A 56 -7.38 -21.08 -6.09
N GLY A 57 -6.27 -20.71 -5.44
CA GLY A 57 -5.21 -19.90 -6.04
C GLY A 57 -5.58 -18.43 -6.18
N TRP A 58 -6.47 -17.89 -5.35
CA TRP A 58 -6.62 -16.44 -5.19
C TRP A 58 -5.43 -15.87 -4.42
N VAL A 59 -5.08 -16.52 -3.30
CA VAL A 59 -3.82 -16.31 -2.58
C VAL A 59 -2.85 -17.40 -3.01
N VAL A 60 -1.64 -17.03 -3.43
CA VAL A 60 -0.62 -17.98 -3.88
C VAL A 60 0.66 -17.83 -3.06
N THR A 61 1.44 -18.91 -2.97
CA THR A 61 2.70 -18.93 -2.20
C THR A 61 3.95 -18.88 -3.06
N ASN A 62 3.77 -18.82 -4.39
CA ASN A 62 4.85 -18.72 -5.35
C ASN A 62 4.37 -18.01 -6.61
N ILE A 63 5.33 -17.42 -7.32
CA ILE A 63 5.17 -16.89 -8.66
C ILE A 63 6.06 -17.76 -9.57
N PRO A 64 5.52 -18.32 -10.67
CA PRO A 64 6.30 -19.11 -11.62
C PRO A 64 7.41 -18.32 -12.28
N ASP A 65 8.51 -19.00 -12.63
CA ASP A 65 9.61 -18.39 -13.39
C ASP A 65 9.11 -17.89 -14.76
N GLY A 66 9.49 -16.67 -15.11
CA GLY A 66 9.08 -15.98 -16.34
C GLY A 66 7.78 -15.20 -16.21
N GLU A 67 7.10 -15.22 -15.07
CA GLU A 67 5.92 -14.41 -14.79
C GLU A 67 6.29 -13.04 -14.21
N GLU A 68 5.29 -12.15 -14.19
CA GLU A 68 5.37 -10.79 -13.66
C GLU A 68 4.97 -10.75 -12.17
N ILE A 69 5.74 -10.02 -11.36
CA ILE A 69 5.33 -9.56 -10.03
C ILE A 69 5.06 -8.06 -10.08
N SER A 70 3.85 -7.67 -9.69
CA SER A 70 3.45 -6.27 -9.54
C SER A 70 3.45 -5.87 -8.07
N CYS A 71 4.06 -4.73 -7.74
CA CYS A 71 4.01 -4.11 -6.42
C CYS A 71 3.34 -2.74 -6.56
N PHE A 72 2.14 -2.60 -5.99
CA PHE A 72 1.35 -1.37 -6.09
C PHE A 72 2.14 -0.14 -5.63
N ASN A 73 2.05 0.95 -6.41
CA ASN A 73 2.78 2.21 -6.23
C ASN A 73 4.31 2.09 -6.15
N LEU A 74 4.90 0.99 -6.64
CA LEU A 74 6.35 0.86 -6.76
C LEU A 74 6.78 0.49 -8.18
N GLY A 75 6.25 -0.59 -8.73
CA GLY A 75 6.63 -1.05 -10.06
C GLY A 75 6.23 -2.49 -10.35
N SER A 76 6.63 -2.96 -11.52
CA SER A 76 6.39 -4.33 -11.95
C SER A 76 7.56 -4.90 -12.74
N TRP A 77 7.88 -6.18 -12.45
CA TRP A 77 9.04 -6.86 -13.03
C TRP A 77 8.73 -8.29 -13.39
N LYS A 78 9.33 -8.75 -14.48
CA LYS A 78 9.46 -10.16 -14.79
C LYS A 78 10.54 -10.80 -13.93
N ILE A 79 10.25 -11.97 -13.37
CA ILE A 79 11.15 -12.66 -12.44
C ILE A 79 11.54 -14.06 -12.91
N ASP A 80 12.65 -14.58 -12.36
CA ASP A 80 13.13 -15.94 -12.57
C ASP A 80 13.88 -16.43 -11.33
N LYS A 81 14.13 -17.74 -11.25
CA LYS A 81 14.82 -18.43 -10.15
C LYS A 81 14.15 -18.16 -8.81
N GLY A 82 12.82 -18.22 -8.79
CA GLY A 82 12.04 -18.06 -7.57
C GLY A 82 12.33 -19.16 -6.55
N HIS A 83 12.73 -18.78 -5.35
CA HIS A 83 12.82 -19.65 -4.19
C HIS A 83 11.87 -19.14 -3.10
N TRP A 84 10.72 -19.80 -3.01
CA TRP A 84 9.63 -19.44 -2.12
C TRP A 84 9.63 -20.30 -0.86
N TYR A 85 9.41 -19.69 0.30
CA TYR A 85 9.58 -20.36 1.59
C TYR A 85 8.40 -21.25 1.99
N TYR A 86 7.26 -21.12 1.30
CA TYR A 86 6.03 -21.82 1.66
C TYR A 86 5.42 -22.61 0.51
N THR A 87 4.91 -23.79 0.87
CA THR A 87 3.79 -24.45 0.19
C THR A 87 2.45 -23.85 0.68
N PRO A 88 1.34 -24.03 -0.05
CA PRO A 88 0.01 -23.63 0.41
C PRO A 88 -0.31 -24.10 1.84
N GLU A 89 0.00 -25.35 2.15
CA GLU A 89 -0.24 -25.94 3.48
C GLU A 89 0.59 -25.24 4.56
N THR A 90 1.90 -25.08 4.34
CA THR A 90 2.80 -24.43 5.32
C THR A 90 2.53 -22.93 5.45
N TYR A 91 1.98 -22.27 4.42
CA TYR A 91 1.58 -20.86 4.50
C TYR A 91 0.35 -20.71 5.39
N LEU A 92 -0.63 -21.61 5.28
CA LEU A 92 -1.79 -21.64 6.19
C LEU A 92 -1.35 -21.90 7.65
N GLU A 93 -0.37 -22.77 7.87
CA GLU A 93 0.22 -22.98 9.19
C GLU A 93 0.90 -21.72 9.74
N PHE A 94 1.62 -20.99 8.89
CA PHE A 94 2.25 -19.71 9.26
C PHE A 94 1.21 -18.63 9.58
N ILE A 95 0.18 -18.43 8.77
CA ILE A 95 -0.88 -17.46 9.09
C ILE A 95 -1.58 -17.84 10.40
N LYS A 96 -1.83 -19.14 10.61
CA LYS A 96 -2.36 -19.65 11.88
C LYS A 96 -1.45 -19.34 13.06
N SER A 97 -0.12 -19.43 12.90
CA SER A 97 0.82 -19.11 13.98
C SER A 97 0.77 -17.63 14.35
N LEU A 98 0.62 -16.72 13.38
CA LEU A 98 0.44 -15.29 13.65
C LEU A 98 -0.82 -15.01 14.48
N VAL A 99 -1.94 -15.68 14.18
CA VAL A 99 -3.16 -15.56 15.00
C VAL A 99 -2.91 -16.10 16.42
N LEU A 100 -2.18 -17.22 16.57
CA LEU A 100 -1.85 -17.80 17.87
C LEU A 100 -0.89 -16.92 18.69
N GLU A 101 -0.01 -16.16 18.06
CA GLU A 101 0.83 -15.18 18.76
C GLU A 101 -0.01 -14.08 19.43
N LEU A 102 -1.08 -13.64 18.76
CA LEU A 102 -2.00 -12.62 19.27
C LEU A 102 -3.07 -13.20 20.22
N ASN A 103 -3.51 -14.44 19.96
CA ASN A 103 -4.58 -15.14 20.66
C ASN A 103 -4.17 -16.60 20.96
N PRO A 104 -3.32 -16.83 21.97
CA PRO A 104 -2.73 -18.16 22.22
C PRO A 104 -3.71 -19.28 22.53
N ASN A 105 -4.94 -18.94 22.94
CA ASN A 105 -5.97 -19.91 23.29
C ASN A 105 -6.94 -20.20 22.13
N TRP A 106 -6.79 -19.52 20.99
CA TRP A 106 -7.68 -19.66 19.83
C TRP A 106 -9.16 -19.47 20.20
N THR A 107 -9.46 -18.43 20.98
CA THR A 107 -10.82 -18.17 21.49
C THR A 107 -11.45 -16.96 20.82
N ASN A 108 -12.78 -16.93 20.70
CA ASN A 108 -13.53 -15.85 20.04
C ASN A 108 -13.11 -15.63 18.58
N ILE A 109 -12.73 -16.70 17.88
CA ILE A 109 -12.41 -16.65 16.47
C ILE A 109 -13.67 -16.33 15.68
N TYR A 110 -13.56 -15.35 14.79
CA TYR A 110 -14.65 -14.90 13.95
C TYR A 110 -15.00 -15.99 12.94
N THR A 111 -16.29 -16.20 12.73
CA THR A 111 -16.82 -17.06 11.67
C THR A 111 -17.90 -16.26 10.96
N TYR A 112 -17.71 -16.08 9.66
CA TYR A 112 -18.60 -15.31 8.83
C TYR A 112 -20.00 -15.91 8.87
N GLN A 113 -20.99 -15.03 9.05
CA GLN A 113 -22.39 -15.36 8.93
C GLN A 113 -23.02 -14.41 7.92
N GLU A 114 -23.63 -14.97 6.88
CA GLU A 114 -24.27 -14.17 5.85
C GLU A 114 -25.32 -13.25 6.47
N ARG A 115 -25.10 -11.94 6.33
CA ARG A 115 -26.05 -10.94 6.79
C ARG A 115 -26.86 -10.43 5.60
N LYS A 116 -28.17 -10.72 5.61
CA LYS A 116 -29.13 -10.18 4.63
C LYS A 116 -29.99 -9.07 5.23
N VAL A 117 -30.02 -7.92 4.57
CA VAL A 117 -30.90 -6.80 4.91
C VAL A 117 -31.78 -6.52 3.69
N ASN A 118 -33.09 -6.68 3.82
CA ASN A 118 -34.07 -6.51 2.73
C ASN A 118 -33.73 -7.33 1.46
N GLY A 119 -33.18 -8.54 1.63
CA GLY A 119 -32.78 -9.41 0.51
C GLY A 119 -31.41 -9.10 -0.09
N ILE A 120 -30.72 -8.06 0.37
CA ILE A 120 -29.36 -7.69 -0.06
C ILE A 120 -28.36 -8.30 0.93
N THR A 121 -27.38 -9.05 0.42
CA THR A 121 -26.24 -9.53 1.23
C THR A 121 -25.33 -8.35 1.54
N VAL A 122 -25.05 -8.15 2.83
CA VAL A 122 -24.17 -7.10 3.32
C VAL A 122 -22.79 -7.71 3.53
N GLY A 123 -21.83 -7.30 2.71
CA GLY A 123 -20.42 -7.60 2.90
C GLY A 123 -19.82 -6.78 4.04
N GLU A 124 -18.72 -7.27 4.60
CA GLU A 124 -17.89 -6.53 5.55
C GLU A 124 -16.58 -6.16 4.84
N SER A 125 -16.07 -4.96 5.11
CA SER A 125 -14.77 -4.50 4.65
C SER A 125 -13.98 -3.98 5.84
N GLY A 126 -12.67 -4.17 5.83
CA GLY A 126 -11.80 -3.71 6.90
C GLY A 126 -10.38 -3.59 6.40
N THR A 127 -9.71 -2.52 6.82
CA THR A 127 -8.28 -2.32 6.65
C THR A 127 -7.67 -1.95 7.99
N GLY A 128 -6.46 -2.44 8.24
CA GLY A 128 -5.75 -2.16 9.49
C GLY A 128 -5.34 -0.69 9.56
N THR A 129 -5.42 -0.11 10.76
CA THR A 129 -4.73 1.15 11.04
C THR A 129 -3.34 0.84 11.55
N LEU A 130 -2.32 1.13 10.74
CA LEU A 130 -0.92 1.02 11.17
C LEU A 130 -0.66 1.97 12.35
N TYR A 131 0.05 1.47 13.36
CA TYR A 131 0.46 2.29 14.50
C TYR A 131 1.77 1.78 15.11
N LYS A 132 2.46 2.67 15.82
CA LYS A 132 3.49 2.31 16.80
C LYS A 132 3.09 2.77 18.19
N ILE A 133 3.73 2.19 19.20
CA ILE A 133 3.54 2.60 20.59
C ILE A 133 4.43 3.82 20.87
N ASP A 134 3.88 4.84 21.52
CA ASP A 134 4.66 5.94 22.09
C ASP A 134 5.48 5.41 23.27
N THR A 135 6.77 5.18 23.05
CA THR A 135 7.72 4.69 24.06
C THR A 135 8.32 5.80 24.92
N VAL A 136 7.97 7.07 24.69
CA VAL A 136 8.45 8.19 25.52
C VAL A 136 7.61 8.32 26.80
N ASN A 137 6.32 7.99 26.74
CA ASN A 137 5.40 8.00 27.88
C ASN A 137 5.05 6.57 28.36
N VAL A 138 6.07 5.82 28.80
CA VAL A 138 5.97 4.41 29.23
C VAL A 138 5.21 4.18 30.54
N ASP A 139 4.89 5.23 31.30
CA ASP A 139 4.19 5.14 32.60
C ASP A 139 2.66 4.97 32.49
N HIS A 140 2.14 4.69 31.29
CA HIS A 140 0.71 4.46 31.08
C HIS A 140 0.39 2.99 30.85
N PHE A 141 -0.55 2.46 31.64
CA PHE A 141 -1.17 1.13 31.43
C PHE A 141 -1.76 0.96 30.01
N PHE A 142 -2.07 2.07 29.32
CA PHE A 142 -2.51 2.11 27.93
C PHE A 142 -1.63 3.11 27.19
N PRO A 143 -0.51 2.67 26.60
CA PRO A 143 0.40 3.58 25.94
C PRO A 143 -0.26 4.14 24.68
N THR A 144 0.06 5.39 24.36
CA THR A 144 -0.53 6.10 23.22
C THR A 144 -0.15 5.41 21.92
N LYS A 145 -1.12 5.21 21.03
CA LYS A 145 -0.89 4.72 19.66
C LYS A 145 -0.64 5.89 18.72
N ILE A 146 0.52 5.92 18.10
CA ILE A 146 0.88 6.89 17.07
C ILE A 146 0.54 6.25 15.73
N LYS A 147 -0.45 6.79 15.04
CA LYS A 147 -0.86 6.31 13.71
C LYS A 147 0.23 6.54 12.68
N GLY A 148 0.27 5.67 11.69
CA GLY A 148 1.19 5.78 10.57
C GLY A 148 0.60 5.28 9.26
N GLU A 149 1.39 5.45 8.20
CA GLU A 149 1.16 4.92 6.85
C GLU A 149 2.37 4.08 6.43
N ASN A 150 2.26 3.32 5.34
CA ASN A 150 3.36 2.52 4.82
C ASN A 150 3.49 2.61 3.29
N ARG A 151 4.72 2.45 2.81
CA ARG A 151 5.06 2.34 1.38
C ARG A 151 6.07 1.23 1.15
N SER A 152 6.02 0.59 -0.02
CA SER A 152 7.03 -0.37 -0.44
C SER A 152 8.20 0.32 -1.13
N LEU A 153 9.42 -0.05 -0.81
CA LEU A 153 10.66 0.39 -1.46
C LEU A 153 11.70 -0.75 -1.44
N PHE A 154 12.84 -0.55 -2.09
CA PHE A 154 13.98 -1.45 -1.96
C PHE A 154 15.04 -0.91 -1.01
N TYR A 155 15.56 -1.77 -0.15
CA TYR A 155 16.74 -1.52 0.67
C TYR A 155 17.91 -2.38 0.19
N VAL A 156 19.02 -1.74 -0.15
CA VAL A 156 20.21 -2.39 -0.69
C VAL A 156 21.17 -2.72 0.44
N SER A 157 21.49 -4.01 0.58
CA SER A 157 22.48 -4.48 1.55
C SER A 157 23.25 -5.66 0.99
N GLU A 158 24.59 -5.60 1.10
CA GLU A 158 25.49 -6.68 0.65
C GLU A 158 25.24 -7.14 -0.80
N GLY A 159 24.87 -6.21 -1.70
CA GLY A 159 24.58 -6.50 -3.10
C GLY A 159 23.24 -7.21 -3.36
N LYS A 160 22.35 -7.23 -2.36
CA LYS A 160 20.98 -7.76 -2.46
C LYS A 160 19.97 -6.64 -2.24
N TYR A 161 18.79 -6.81 -2.83
CA TYR A 161 17.69 -5.86 -2.73
C TYR A 161 16.60 -6.47 -1.86
N TYR A 162 16.31 -5.84 -0.74
CA TYR A 162 15.22 -6.24 0.14
C TYR A 162 13.99 -5.42 -0.21
N LEU A 163 12.87 -6.07 -0.55
CA LEU A 163 11.59 -5.38 -0.68
C LEU A 163 11.08 -5.10 0.74
N VAL A 164 11.19 -3.84 1.15
CA VAL A 164 10.93 -3.38 2.51
C VAL A 164 9.64 -2.58 2.59
N GLN A 165 9.07 -2.53 3.80
CA GLN A 165 8.08 -1.52 4.16
C GLN A 165 8.78 -0.34 4.82
N LEU A 166 8.58 0.85 4.24
CA LEU A 166 8.83 2.12 4.89
C LEU A 166 7.59 2.51 5.70
N LEU A 167 7.68 2.57 7.02
CA LEU A 167 6.58 2.90 7.92
C LEU A 167 6.74 4.35 8.40
N LEU A 168 5.80 5.22 8.08
CA LEU A 168 5.83 6.64 8.38
C LEU A 168 4.88 6.93 9.54
N PHE A 169 5.35 7.58 10.60
CA PHE A 169 4.51 7.89 11.77
C PHE A 169 4.34 9.37 11.98
N LYS A 170 3.18 9.78 12.52
CA LYS A 170 2.84 11.20 12.76
C LYS A 170 3.92 12.01 13.50
N ASP A 171 4.71 11.38 14.36
CA ASP A 171 5.80 12.02 15.11
C ASP A 171 7.10 12.20 14.30
N LYS A 172 7.06 12.00 12.98
CA LYS A 172 8.19 12.09 12.04
C LYS A 172 9.23 10.97 12.17
N THR A 173 8.93 9.94 12.97
CA THR A 173 9.72 8.71 12.92
C THR A 173 9.38 7.95 11.66
N ILE A 174 10.41 7.37 11.05
CA ILE A 174 10.30 6.43 9.94
C ILE A 174 10.98 5.12 10.37
N LEU A 175 10.35 4.00 10.05
CA LEU A 175 10.93 2.67 10.24
C LEU A 175 11.13 1.99 8.88
N ILE A 176 12.26 1.32 8.68
CA ILE A 176 12.44 0.37 7.57
C ILE A 176 12.32 -1.03 8.14
N HIS A 177 11.33 -1.79 7.66
CA HIS A 177 11.03 -3.15 8.06
C HIS A 177 11.15 -4.11 6.86
N GLY A 178 11.59 -5.35 7.07
CA GLY A 178 11.77 -6.35 6.01
C GLY A 178 13.19 -6.52 5.49
N CYS A 179 14.19 -6.07 6.26
CA CYS A 179 15.61 -6.23 5.96
C CYS A 179 16.43 -6.69 7.19
N GLY A 180 15.87 -7.59 8.00
CA GLY A 180 16.43 -8.02 9.29
C GLY A 180 16.10 -7.04 10.41
N GLU A 181 17.12 -6.53 11.12
CA GLU A 181 16.90 -5.56 12.20
C GLU A 181 16.26 -4.27 11.65
N GLU A 182 15.13 -3.90 12.28
CA GLU A 182 14.38 -2.68 11.97
C GLU A 182 15.27 -1.44 12.09
N LYS A 183 15.16 -0.53 11.13
CA LYS A 183 15.94 0.69 11.10
C LYS A 183 15.05 1.86 11.45
N VAL A 184 15.40 2.57 12.52
CA VAL A 184 14.73 3.81 12.93
C VAL A 184 15.47 4.99 12.31
N LEU A 185 14.75 5.87 11.62
CA LEU A 185 15.31 7.04 10.96
C LEU A 185 14.31 8.20 10.89
N ASP A 186 14.79 9.35 10.43
CA ASP A 186 13.99 10.52 10.07
C ASP A 186 14.14 10.82 8.57
N PHE A 187 13.41 11.83 8.09
CA PHE A 187 13.45 12.21 6.68
C PHE A 187 14.83 12.63 6.16
N GLU A 188 15.63 13.31 6.97
CA GLU A 188 16.97 13.74 6.56
C GLU A 188 17.83 12.50 6.30
N ARG A 189 17.76 11.51 7.21
CA ARG A 189 18.48 10.25 6.99
C ARG A 189 17.89 9.43 5.85
N LEU A 190 16.56 9.41 5.66
CA LEU A 190 15.95 8.75 4.50
C LEU A 190 16.49 9.32 3.19
N ARG A 191 16.55 10.65 3.09
CA ARG A 191 17.08 11.36 1.91
C ARG A 191 18.53 10.99 1.66
N ALA A 192 19.36 10.99 2.71
CA ALA A 192 20.75 10.56 2.59
C ALA A 192 20.87 9.11 2.09
N LEU A 193 20.02 8.18 2.56
CA LEU A 193 20.03 6.80 2.09
C LEU A 193 19.59 6.66 0.61
N ILE A 194 18.67 7.52 0.15
CA ILE A 194 18.28 7.59 -1.27
C ILE A 194 19.46 8.11 -2.11
N ASP A 195 20.08 9.21 -1.70
CA ASP A 195 21.23 9.81 -2.39
C ASP A 195 22.45 8.85 -2.42
N GLU A 196 22.61 8.02 -1.38
CA GLU A 196 23.62 6.96 -1.29
C GLU A 196 23.28 5.72 -2.15
N GLY A 197 22.06 5.62 -2.70
CA GLY A 197 21.57 4.46 -3.45
C GLY A 197 21.27 3.23 -2.58
N ILE A 198 21.17 3.41 -1.26
CA ILE A 198 20.84 2.35 -0.29
C ILE A 198 19.33 2.15 -0.21
N VAL A 199 18.54 3.20 -0.40
CA VAL A 199 17.09 3.11 -0.59
C VAL A 199 16.77 3.51 -2.02
N CYS A 200 16.01 2.69 -2.75
CA CYS A 200 15.71 2.93 -4.16
C CYS A 200 14.33 2.37 -4.54
N SER A 201 13.81 2.82 -5.67
CA SER A 201 12.57 2.31 -6.28
C SER A 201 12.79 1.47 -7.53
N THR A 202 13.99 1.53 -8.11
CA THR A 202 14.37 0.81 -9.32
C THR A 202 15.41 -0.26 -9.01
N ILE A 203 15.40 -1.33 -9.81
CA ILE A 203 16.26 -2.49 -9.60
C ILE A 203 16.87 -2.94 -10.94
N PRO A 204 18.19 -3.19 -11.00
CA PRO A 204 18.82 -3.57 -12.26
C PRO A 204 18.48 -5.01 -12.65
N ASN A 205 18.44 -5.28 -13.96
CA ASN A 205 18.30 -6.65 -14.46
C ASN A 205 19.40 -7.56 -13.90
N GLY A 206 19.01 -8.76 -13.46
CA GLY A 206 19.88 -9.71 -12.78
C GLY A 206 20.03 -9.47 -11.27
N ALA A 207 19.41 -8.42 -10.71
CA ALA A 207 19.37 -8.20 -9.26
C ALA A 207 18.65 -9.34 -8.54
N LYS A 208 19.18 -9.73 -7.38
CA LYS A 208 18.50 -10.65 -6.46
C LYS A 208 17.65 -9.85 -5.49
N VAL A 209 16.34 -10.12 -5.50
CA VAL A 209 15.36 -9.53 -4.59
C VAL A 209 14.99 -10.53 -3.50
N ILE A 210 14.84 -10.04 -2.28
CA ILE A 210 14.40 -10.79 -1.11
C ILE A 210 13.16 -10.11 -0.55
N ILE A 211 12.12 -10.89 -0.33
CA ILE A 211 10.96 -10.51 0.47
C ILE A 211 11.06 -11.32 1.77
N GLU A 212 11.42 -10.64 2.87
CA GLU A 212 11.55 -11.28 4.17
C GLU A 212 10.25 -11.98 4.56
N ASN A 213 10.33 -13.21 5.08
CA ASN A 213 9.17 -14.08 5.36
C ASN A 213 8.28 -14.42 4.16
N LEU A 214 8.80 -14.44 2.93
CA LEU A 214 8.06 -14.94 1.77
C LEU A 214 8.93 -15.71 0.76
N GLY A 215 10.02 -15.09 0.29
CA GLY A 215 10.88 -15.73 -0.72
C GLY A 215 11.92 -14.81 -1.32
N GLU A 216 12.64 -15.32 -2.31
CA GLU A 216 13.65 -14.58 -3.07
C GLU A 216 13.58 -14.95 -4.56
N PHE A 217 13.97 -14.02 -5.43
CA PHE A 217 13.96 -14.22 -6.88
C PHE A 217 14.97 -13.30 -7.57
N THR A 218 15.16 -13.49 -8.87
CA THR A 218 16.02 -12.65 -9.71
C THR A 218 15.17 -11.84 -10.69
N ILE A 219 15.50 -10.56 -10.87
CA ILE A 219 14.87 -9.70 -11.87
C ILE A 219 15.39 -10.06 -13.26
N VAL A 220 14.47 -10.26 -14.20
CA VAL A 220 14.79 -10.50 -15.61
C VAL A 220 14.64 -9.22 -16.41
N GLU A 221 13.52 -8.53 -16.22
CA GLU A 221 13.09 -7.38 -17.01
C GLU A 221 12.17 -6.50 -16.16
N GLU A 222 12.34 -5.19 -16.27
CA GLU A 222 11.44 -4.19 -15.70
C GLU A 222 10.39 -3.80 -16.73
N PHE A 223 9.12 -3.82 -16.34
CA PHE A 223 8.03 -3.30 -17.17
C PHE A 223 7.81 -1.81 -16.89
N TYR A 224 7.73 -1.44 -15.62
CA TYR A 224 7.71 -0.07 -15.17
C TYR A 224 8.14 0.02 -13.71
N SER A 225 8.56 1.21 -13.30
CA SER A 225 8.81 1.57 -11.90
C SER A 225 8.52 3.04 -11.69
N ASN A 226 7.99 3.39 -10.53
CA ASN A 226 7.83 4.79 -10.15
C ASN A 226 9.18 5.37 -9.73
N GLU A 227 9.45 6.59 -10.17
CA GLU A 227 10.68 7.30 -9.84
C GLU A 227 10.75 7.60 -8.34
N ILE A 228 11.95 7.50 -7.75
CA ILE A 228 12.11 7.65 -6.30
C ILE A 228 11.74 9.07 -5.82
N GLU A 229 11.92 10.08 -6.67
CA GLU A 229 11.52 11.46 -6.37
C GLU A 229 10.00 11.63 -6.34
N GLU A 230 9.27 10.95 -7.22
CA GLU A 230 7.81 10.94 -7.20
C GLU A 230 7.28 10.28 -5.93
N ILE A 231 7.84 9.11 -5.58
CA ILE A 231 7.49 8.41 -4.34
C ILE A 231 7.83 9.32 -3.14
N PHE A 232 8.93 10.07 -3.17
CA PHE A 232 9.27 10.99 -2.09
C PHE A 232 8.21 12.10 -1.91
N VAL A 233 7.66 12.63 -3.00
CA VAL A 233 6.53 13.57 -2.93
C VAL A 233 5.29 12.90 -2.33
N GLU A 234 5.02 11.64 -2.65
CA GLU A 234 3.95 10.88 -1.99
C GLU A 234 4.19 10.71 -0.49
N LEU A 235 5.43 10.42 -0.07
CA LEU A 235 5.78 10.34 1.35
C LEU A 235 5.51 11.66 2.07
N GLU A 236 5.87 12.79 1.46
CA GLU A 236 5.55 14.11 2.02
C GLU A 236 4.03 14.31 2.15
N ASP A 237 3.24 13.88 1.16
CA ASP A 237 1.78 13.99 1.21
C ASP A 237 1.14 13.05 2.25
N ASP A 238 1.69 11.84 2.45
CA ASP A 238 1.28 10.94 3.53
C ASP A 238 1.47 11.61 4.90
N TYR A 239 2.58 12.33 5.10
CA TYR A 239 2.81 13.09 6.34
C TYR A 239 1.83 14.25 6.52
N ARG A 240 1.46 14.94 5.44
CA ARG A 240 0.43 15.99 5.48
C ARG A 240 -0.89 15.39 5.96
N GLN A 241 -1.31 14.26 5.38
CA GLN A 241 -2.52 13.55 5.76
C GLN A 241 -2.49 13.05 7.21
N LEU A 242 -1.37 12.46 7.66
CA LEU A 242 -1.17 12.05 9.06
C LEU A 242 -1.30 13.20 10.06
N ASN A 243 -1.00 14.43 9.62
CA ASN A 243 -1.15 15.65 10.41
C ASN A 243 -2.53 16.33 10.25
N GLY A 244 -3.43 15.74 9.47
CA GLY A 244 -4.78 16.25 9.24
C GLY A 244 -4.85 17.40 8.23
N GLU A 245 -3.80 17.58 7.43
CA GLU A 245 -3.81 18.48 6.28
C GLU A 245 -4.45 17.79 5.06
N LYS A 246 -4.92 18.59 4.11
CA LYS A 246 -5.51 18.10 2.86
C LYS A 246 -4.46 17.43 1.99
N SER A 247 -4.76 16.33 1.31
CA SER A 247 -3.83 15.70 0.35
C SER A 247 -3.56 16.59 -0.87
N LEU A 248 -2.52 16.30 -1.66
CA LEU A 248 -2.24 17.01 -2.91
C LEU A 248 -3.42 16.90 -3.90
N LEU A 249 -4.04 15.72 -3.99
CA LEU A 249 -5.25 15.51 -4.81
C LEU A 249 -6.42 16.40 -4.35
N GLN A 250 -6.62 16.57 -3.03
CA GLN A 250 -7.65 17.46 -2.50
C GLN A 250 -7.35 18.93 -2.81
N LEU A 251 -6.10 19.37 -2.67
CA LEU A 251 -5.69 20.73 -3.02
C LEU A 251 -5.88 21.03 -4.51
N CYS A 252 -5.58 20.07 -5.39
CA CYS A 252 -5.76 20.23 -6.82
C CYS A 252 -7.24 20.29 -7.21
N ARG A 253 -8.10 19.46 -6.60
CA ARG A 253 -9.56 19.54 -6.79
C ARG A 253 -10.12 20.90 -6.35
N GLU A 254 -9.65 21.44 -5.23
CA GLU A 254 -10.07 22.78 -4.76
C GLU A 254 -9.60 23.89 -5.71
N ALA A 255 -8.41 23.76 -6.31
CA ALA A 255 -7.94 24.68 -7.33
C ALA A 255 -8.82 24.62 -8.60
N LEU A 256 -9.28 23.42 -8.98
CA LEU A 256 -10.22 23.24 -10.09
C LEU A 256 -11.57 23.89 -9.78
N GLU A 257 -12.13 23.63 -8.60
CA GLU A 257 -13.39 24.25 -8.14
C GLU A 257 -13.29 25.79 -8.18
N ALA A 258 -12.20 26.38 -7.67
CA ALA A 258 -11.99 27.82 -7.70
C ALA A 258 -11.89 28.38 -9.13
N TYR A 259 -11.21 27.67 -10.04
CA TYR A 259 -11.15 28.06 -11.45
C TYR A 259 -12.52 27.96 -12.12
N GLN A 260 -13.29 26.90 -11.87
CA GLN A 260 -14.64 26.73 -12.43
C GLN A 260 -15.61 27.81 -11.95
N GLU A 261 -15.50 28.24 -10.69
CA GLU A 261 -16.31 29.34 -10.15
C GLU A 261 -15.94 30.70 -10.75
N ASN A 262 -14.66 30.94 -11.02
CA ASN A 262 -14.16 32.21 -11.56
C ASN A 262 -12.96 32.01 -12.51
N PRO A 263 -13.17 31.72 -13.80
CA PRO A 263 -12.07 31.45 -14.72
C PRO A 263 -11.20 32.69 -14.98
N THR A 264 -10.01 32.73 -14.37
CA THR A 264 -8.98 33.75 -14.63
C THR A 264 -7.63 33.10 -14.94
N ASP A 265 -6.74 33.85 -15.60
CA ASP A 265 -5.39 33.37 -15.91
C ASP A 265 -4.60 33.02 -14.64
N GLU A 266 -4.77 33.78 -13.56
CA GLU A 266 -4.13 33.50 -12.27
C GLU A 266 -4.63 32.19 -11.64
N LEU A 267 -5.93 31.90 -11.74
CA LEU A 267 -6.50 30.67 -11.20
C LEU A 267 -6.16 29.45 -12.08
N LYS A 268 -6.07 29.64 -13.40
CA LYS A 268 -5.54 28.62 -14.31
C LYS A 268 -4.09 28.27 -13.97
N GLU A 269 -3.24 29.26 -13.71
CA GLU A 269 -1.85 29.02 -13.30
C GLU A 269 -1.76 28.35 -11.92
N ALA A 270 -2.62 28.74 -10.96
CA ALA A 270 -2.68 28.07 -9.66
C ALA A 270 -3.11 26.60 -9.79
N LEU A 271 -4.08 26.30 -10.65
CA LEU A 271 -4.48 24.93 -10.99
C LEU A 271 -3.33 24.15 -11.62
N LYS A 272 -2.61 24.76 -12.57
CA LYS A 272 -1.44 24.16 -13.20
C LYS A 272 -0.36 23.78 -12.17
N ILE A 273 0.00 24.71 -11.28
CA ILE A 273 0.98 24.46 -10.21
C ILE A 273 0.52 23.34 -9.27
N ALA A 274 -0.77 23.28 -8.94
CA ALA A 274 -1.32 22.22 -8.09
C ALA A 274 -1.31 20.86 -8.78
N TYR A 275 -1.62 20.82 -10.08
CA TYR A 275 -1.62 19.62 -10.92
C TYR A 275 -0.21 19.05 -11.11
N GLU A 276 0.75 19.88 -11.55
CA GLU A 276 2.14 19.47 -11.80
C GLU A 276 2.90 19.06 -10.52
N ARG A 277 2.37 19.37 -9.34
CA ARG A 277 2.94 18.92 -8.06
C ARG A 277 2.54 17.49 -7.71
N ILE A 278 1.47 16.95 -8.30
CA ILE A 278 1.04 15.57 -8.08
C ILE A 278 1.94 14.64 -8.91
N PRO A 279 2.50 13.58 -8.33
CA PRO A 279 3.21 12.53 -9.07
C PRO A 279 2.43 12.06 -10.31
N GLU A 280 3.08 11.87 -11.45
CA GLU A 280 2.42 11.62 -12.73
C GLU A 280 1.45 10.43 -12.65
N HIS A 281 1.91 9.32 -12.09
CA HIS A 281 1.13 8.10 -11.93
C HIS A 281 -0.08 8.26 -10.99
N MET A 282 -0.13 9.33 -10.18
CA MET A 282 -1.24 9.65 -9.28
C MET A 282 -2.24 10.63 -9.88
N GLN A 283 -1.90 11.35 -10.95
CA GLN A 283 -2.77 12.37 -11.56
C GLN A 283 -4.07 11.76 -12.06
N MET A 284 -4.03 10.52 -12.58
CA MET A 284 -5.21 9.81 -13.06
C MET A 284 -6.32 9.62 -12.02
N TYR A 285 -6.00 9.75 -10.72
CA TYR A 285 -6.98 9.66 -9.63
C TYR A 285 -7.71 10.97 -9.35
N LEU A 286 -7.47 12.04 -10.11
CA LEU A 286 -8.13 13.34 -9.89
C LEU A 286 -9.63 13.31 -10.22
N GLY A 287 -10.04 12.58 -11.25
CA GLY A 287 -11.44 12.35 -11.64
C GLY A 287 -11.90 10.91 -11.42
N ASP A 288 -12.88 10.47 -12.20
CA ASP A 288 -13.43 9.11 -12.15
C ASP A 288 -12.72 8.17 -13.16
N MET A 289 -13.17 6.91 -13.21
CA MET A 289 -12.57 5.88 -14.08
C MET A 289 -12.62 6.23 -15.57
N ASP A 290 -13.59 7.04 -16.00
CA ASP A 290 -13.78 7.38 -17.41
C ASP A 290 -13.05 8.69 -17.77
N SER A 291 -13.11 9.68 -16.89
CA SER A 291 -12.56 11.03 -17.11
C SER A 291 -11.11 11.18 -16.70
N LYS A 292 -10.65 10.42 -15.70
CA LYS A 292 -9.31 10.53 -15.08
C LYS A 292 -8.97 12.00 -14.82
N ASP A 293 -7.86 12.49 -15.37
CA ASP A 293 -7.42 13.89 -15.27
C ASP A 293 -7.66 14.70 -16.54
N GLY A 294 -8.47 14.20 -17.47
CA GLY A 294 -8.67 14.82 -18.78
C GLY A 294 -9.16 16.27 -18.71
N GLU A 295 -10.07 16.59 -17.78
CA GLU A 295 -10.54 17.96 -17.55
C GLU A 295 -9.41 18.92 -17.15
N TYR A 296 -8.46 18.43 -16.33
CA TYR A 296 -7.32 19.24 -15.87
C TYR A 296 -6.41 19.57 -17.05
N ILE A 297 -6.09 18.56 -17.86
CA ILE A 297 -5.25 18.71 -19.06
C ILE A 297 -5.89 19.69 -20.05
N ASP A 298 -7.18 19.53 -20.35
CA ASP A 298 -7.91 20.39 -21.27
C ASP A 298 -7.91 21.86 -20.83
N ILE A 299 -8.05 22.12 -19.52
CA ILE A 299 -8.01 23.47 -18.97
C ILE A 299 -6.59 24.05 -19.01
N ILE A 300 -5.59 23.29 -18.57
CA ILE A 300 -4.22 23.77 -18.38
C ILE A 300 -3.51 23.91 -19.73
N TYR A 301 -3.46 22.85 -20.51
CA TYR A 301 -2.66 22.72 -21.73
C TYR A 301 -3.47 22.92 -23.00
N GLY A 302 -4.79 22.70 -22.95
CA GLY A 302 -5.67 22.82 -24.11
C GLY A 302 -5.78 21.51 -24.91
N PRO A 303 -6.76 21.44 -25.83
CA PRO A 303 -7.08 20.19 -26.55
C PRO A 303 -5.99 19.71 -27.50
N GLU A 304 -5.09 20.61 -27.94
CA GLU A 304 -3.95 20.27 -28.82
C GLU A 304 -2.90 19.40 -28.11
N TYR A 305 -2.93 19.32 -26.77
CA TYR A 305 -2.04 18.46 -25.99
C TYR A 305 -2.19 16.98 -26.37
N TRP A 306 -3.43 16.53 -26.58
CA TRP A 306 -3.74 15.14 -26.94
C TRP A 306 -3.21 14.72 -28.31
N ASP A 307 -3.06 15.67 -29.24
CA ASP A 307 -2.51 15.39 -30.57
C ASP A 307 -1.02 15.00 -30.51
N GLN A 308 -0.28 15.52 -29.52
CA GLN A 308 1.13 15.20 -29.29
C GLN A 308 1.29 13.85 -28.57
N TRP A 309 0.42 13.57 -27.60
CA TRP A 309 0.42 12.33 -26.85
C TRP A 309 0.22 11.09 -27.75
N ASN A 310 -0.70 11.19 -28.72
CA ASN A 310 -0.94 10.13 -29.71
C ASN A 310 0.25 9.87 -30.66
N THR A 311 1.24 10.76 -30.73
CA THR A 311 2.45 10.56 -31.56
C THR A 311 3.61 9.92 -30.80
N ASP A 312 3.63 9.98 -29.48
CA ASP A 312 4.70 9.42 -28.64
C ASP A 312 4.40 7.99 -28.15
N GLU A 313 3.13 7.57 -28.02
CA GLU A 313 2.76 6.16 -27.76
C GLU A 313 2.97 5.21 -28.97
N VAL A 314 3.35 5.74 -30.15
CA VAL A 314 3.57 4.96 -31.38
C VAL A 314 5.06 4.68 -31.65
N LYS A 315 5.94 4.90 -30.68
CA LYS A 315 7.38 4.56 -30.74
C LYS A 315 7.79 3.57 -29.67
#